data_AF-A0AAD4LSK7-F1
#
_entry.id   AF-A0AAD4LSK7-F1
#
_cell.length_a   1.000
_cell.length_b   1.000
_cell.length_c   1.000
_cell.angle_alpha   90.00
_cell.angle_beta   90.00
_cell.angle_gamma   90.00
#
_symmetry.space_group_name_H-M   'P 1'
#
loop_
_entity.id
_entity.type
_entity.pdbx_description
1 polymer ?
#
loop_
_entity_poly.entity_id
_entity_poly.type
_entity_poly.pdbx_seq_one_letter_code
_entity_poly.pdbx_strand_id
1 'polypeptide(L)'
;MRRTSHTRRIVQADLPDVALNWQTLCLVSGGDIFTNQPCVELAGLGGINALLSTGGVCDQQDIADKMIDFAKSQGITNKKALVAAAVAYRQHARNADDIGDGVVPSTPYCTKAPRNPELEGIVNEQLPGVDPGLYGGPNEPIVAFGEDGTCPAGLTPDVSTCSCN
;
A
#
# COMPACT_ATOMS: atom_id res chain seq x y z
N MET A 1 -21.09 -31.19 5.69
CA MET A 1 -20.07 -30.37 6.38
C MET A 1 -19.76 -29.16 5.52
N ARG A 2 -20.29 -27.99 5.85
CA ARG A 2 -19.87 -26.73 5.22
C ARG A 2 -18.47 -26.42 5.77
N ARG A 3 -17.43 -26.56 4.95
CA ARG A 3 -16.15 -25.91 5.24
C ARG A 3 -16.46 -24.42 5.25
N THR A 4 -16.35 -23.77 6.41
CA THR A 4 -16.16 -22.33 6.47
C THR A 4 -14.94 -22.04 5.61
N SER A 5 -15.17 -21.47 4.42
CA SER A 5 -14.10 -21.02 3.54
C SER A 5 -13.45 -19.84 4.24
N HIS A 6 -12.41 -20.11 5.02
CA HIS A 6 -11.43 -19.08 5.31
C HIS A 6 -10.81 -18.76 3.96
N THR A 7 -11.12 -17.58 3.41
CA THR A 7 -10.43 -17.01 2.25
C THR A 7 -8.94 -17.22 2.50
N ARG A 8 -8.30 -18.06 1.67
CA ARG A 8 -6.85 -18.24 1.77
C ARG A 8 -6.23 -16.93 1.31
N ARG A 9 -5.17 -16.49 1.97
CA ARG A 9 -4.43 -15.29 1.56
C ARG A 9 -2.96 -15.60 1.57
N ILE A 10 -2.20 -14.85 0.79
CA ILE A 10 -0.74 -14.87 0.92
C ILE A 10 -0.40 -14.27 2.28
N VAL A 11 0.38 -15.01 3.09
CA VAL A 11 0.75 -14.55 4.43
C VAL A 11 1.77 -13.43 4.34
N GLN A 12 1.41 -12.23 4.79
CA GLN A 12 2.34 -11.11 5.02
C GLN A 12 2.60 -10.95 6.51
N ALA A 13 3.64 -11.61 7.00
CA ALA A 13 4.02 -11.60 8.41
C ALA A 13 4.75 -10.31 8.85
N ASP A 14 5.15 -9.49 7.88
CA ASP A 14 5.97 -8.29 8.00
C ASP A 14 5.17 -7.00 8.19
N LEU A 15 3.84 -7.02 8.04
CA LEU A 15 2.99 -5.85 8.29
C LEU A 15 3.21 -5.20 9.67
N PRO A 16 3.36 -5.94 10.78
CA PRO A 16 3.67 -5.35 12.08
C PRO A 16 4.99 -4.57 12.08
N ASP A 17 6.00 -5.03 11.34
CA ASP A 17 7.31 -4.38 11.26
C ASP A 17 7.23 -3.08 10.44
N VAL A 18 6.41 -3.05 9.39
CA VAL A 18 6.11 -1.83 8.61
C VAL A 18 5.51 -0.75 9.52
N ALA A 19 4.51 -1.11 10.33
CA ALA A 19 3.89 -0.19 11.28
C ALA A 19 4.88 0.25 12.38
N LEU A 20 5.65 -0.69 12.93
CA LEU A 20 6.63 -0.42 13.99
C LEU A 20 7.74 0.52 13.52
N ASN A 21 8.22 0.36 12.29
CA ASN A 21 9.24 1.23 11.71
C ASN A 21 8.79 2.69 11.68
N TRP A 22 7.59 2.96 11.18
CA TRP A 22 7.03 4.32 11.20
C TRP A 22 6.83 4.85 12.62
N GLN A 23 6.20 4.06 13.50
CA GLN A 23 5.94 4.48 14.88
C GLN A 23 7.23 4.86 15.61
N THR A 24 8.27 4.04 15.47
CA THR A 24 9.58 4.28 16.08
C THR A 24 10.18 5.59 15.59
N LEU A 25 10.22 5.80 14.28
CA LEU A 25 10.75 7.02 13.68
C LEU A 25 9.91 8.25 14.06
N CYS A 26 8.60 8.10 14.16
CA CYS A 26 7.69 9.18 14.51
C CYS A 26 7.88 9.62 15.96
N LEU A 27 8.02 8.68 16.90
CA LEU A 27 8.24 8.99 18.32
C LEU A 27 9.57 9.72 18.56
N VAL A 28 10.65 9.34 17.86
CA VAL A 28 11.95 10.02 17.98
C VAL A 28 11.99 11.37 17.27
N SER A 29 11.01 11.67 16.42
CA SER A 29 10.99 12.89 15.60
C SER A 29 10.72 14.18 16.38
N GLY A 30 10.10 14.05 17.56
CA GLY A 30 9.57 15.17 18.34
C GLY A 30 8.18 15.66 17.89
N GLY A 31 7.59 15.03 16.87
CA GLY A 31 6.40 15.53 16.17
C GLY A 31 5.07 15.41 16.89
N ASP A 32 4.98 14.54 17.89
CA ASP A 32 3.78 14.46 18.73
C ASP A 32 4.07 13.83 20.09
N ILE A 33 4.82 14.55 20.92
CA ILE A 33 5.12 14.14 22.30
C ILE A 33 3.93 14.27 23.26
N PHE A 34 2.79 14.79 22.79
CA PHE A 34 1.64 15.10 23.64
C PHE A 34 0.47 14.13 23.43
N THR A 35 0.19 13.72 22.19
CA THR A 35 -0.95 12.83 21.87
C THR A 35 -0.56 11.48 21.28
N ASN A 36 0.66 11.33 20.75
CA ASN A 36 1.12 10.19 19.93
C ASN A 36 0.18 9.79 18.76
N GLN A 37 -0.82 10.59 18.41
CA GLN A 37 -1.89 10.22 17.48
C GLN A 37 -1.38 10.00 16.05
N PRO A 38 -0.73 10.95 15.36
CA PRO A 38 -0.11 10.72 14.05
C PRO A 38 0.83 9.52 13.99
N CYS A 39 1.55 9.20 15.07
CA CYS A 39 2.43 8.04 15.09
C CYS A 39 1.63 6.72 15.04
N VAL A 40 0.53 6.64 15.79
CA VAL A 40 -0.31 5.42 15.87
C VAL A 40 -1.34 5.35 14.74
N GLU A 41 -1.98 6.46 14.39
CA GLU A 41 -3.05 6.50 13.38
C GLU A 41 -2.52 6.26 11.97
N LEU A 42 -1.40 6.88 11.59
CA LEU A 42 -0.84 6.76 10.24
C LEU A 42 -0.21 5.38 10.00
N ALA A 43 0.43 4.77 11.00
CA ALA A 43 1.01 3.44 10.86
C ALA A 43 0.08 2.30 11.23
N GLY A 44 -0.72 2.48 12.28
CA GLY A 44 -1.58 1.46 12.84
C GLY A 44 -2.87 1.34 12.04
N LEU A 45 -3.94 1.97 12.53
CA LEU A 45 -5.27 1.79 11.93
C LEU A 45 -5.32 2.25 10.47
N GLY A 46 -4.81 3.43 10.14
CA GLY A 46 -4.79 3.92 8.75
C GLY A 46 -3.85 3.11 7.87
N GLY A 47 -2.61 2.93 8.31
CA GLY A 47 -1.55 2.28 7.55
C GLY A 47 -1.82 0.80 7.29
N ILE A 48 -2.07 0.01 8.34
CA ILE A 48 -2.35 -1.41 8.18
C ILE A 48 -3.62 -1.63 7.36
N ASN A 49 -4.71 -0.90 7.62
CA ASN A 49 -5.96 -1.11 6.88
C ASN A 49 -5.79 -0.83 5.38
N ALA A 50 -4.99 0.17 5.01
CA ALA A 50 -4.69 0.48 3.61
C ALA A 50 -3.83 -0.59 2.91
N LEU A 51 -3.05 -1.37 3.68
CA LEU A 51 -2.29 -2.51 3.18
C LEU A 51 -3.11 -3.80 3.11
N LEU A 52 -4.31 -3.85 3.69
CA LEU A 52 -5.17 -5.02 3.60
C LEU A 52 -5.77 -5.18 2.19
N SER A 53 -6.17 -6.41 1.85
CA SER A 53 -6.86 -6.71 0.60
C SER A 53 -8.16 -5.91 0.42
N THR A 54 -8.80 -5.54 1.54
CA THR A 54 -10.00 -4.70 1.58
C THR A 54 -9.72 -3.20 1.49
N GLY A 55 -8.46 -2.75 1.52
CA GLY A 55 -8.12 -1.34 1.34
C GLY A 55 -8.52 -0.84 -0.04
N GLY A 56 -8.99 0.41 -0.15
CA GLY A 56 -9.28 1.01 -1.45
C GLY A 56 -8.02 1.19 -2.29
N VAL A 57 -8.15 1.22 -3.62
CA VAL A 57 -7.02 1.32 -4.57
C VAL A 57 -5.99 2.40 -4.20
N CYS A 58 -6.45 3.57 -3.76
CA CYS A 58 -5.58 4.72 -3.45
C CYS A 58 -5.29 4.95 -1.96
N ASP A 59 -5.85 4.14 -1.06
CA ASP A 59 -5.73 4.39 0.38
C ASP A 59 -4.27 4.37 0.86
N GLN A 60 -3.46 3.44 0.33
CA GLN A 60 -2.04 3.33 0.66
C GLN A 60 -1.27 4.59 0.25
N GLN A 61 -1.57 5.14 -0.92
CA GLN A 61 -0.95 6.39 -1.37
C GLN A 61 -1.37 7.57 -0.51
N ASP A 62 -2.67 7.67 -0.19
CA ASP A 62 -3.19 8.75 0.63
C ASP A 62 -2.62 8.72 2.06
N ILE A 63 -2.34 7.53 2.62
CA ILE A 63 -1.62 7.40 3.89
C ILE A 63 -0.15 7.80 3.73
N ALA A 64 0.55 7.34 2.69
CA ALA A 64 1.93 7.73 2.44
C ALA A 64 2.08 9.27 2.28
N ASP A 65 1.12 9.91 1.63
CA ASP A 65 1.04 11.35 1.52
C ASP A 65 0.87 12.03 2.89
N LYS A 66 -0.01 11.51 3.75
CA LYS A 66 -0.18 12.03 5.12
C LYS A 66 1.07 11.82 5.99
N MET A 67 1.76 10.71 5.80
CA MET A 67 3.06 10.45 6.43
C MET A 67 4.09 11.51 6.02
N ILE A 68 4.20 11.84 4.72
CA ILE A 68 5.12 12.88 4.26
C ILE A 68 4.72 14.28 4.76
N ASP A 69 3.42 14.61 4.75
CA ASP A 69 2.92 15.86 5.32
C ASP A 69 3.33 16.00 6.80
N PHE A 70 3.14 14.93 7.58
CA PHE A 70 3.58 14.87 8.97
C PHE A 70 5.08 15.11 9.05
N ALA A 71 5.89 14.40 8.26
CA ALA A 71 7.34 14.57 8.23
C ALA A 71 7.79 16.00 7.90
N LYS A 72 6.99 16.74 7.12
CA LYS A 72 7.28 18.13 6.74
C LYS A 72 6.87 19.15 7.79
N SER A 73 6.01 18.78 8.75
CA SER A 73 5.50 19.67 9.78
C SER A 73 6.59 20.32 10.65
N GLN A 74 6.23 21.39 11.35
CA GLN A 74 7.14 22.11 12.23
C GLN A 74 7.49 21.26 13.46
N GLY A 75 8.73 21.33 13.93
CA GLY A 75 9.20 20.57 15.10
C GLY A 75 9.70 19.15 14.79
N ILE A 76 9.45 18.62 13.59
CA ILE A 76 10.01 17.33 13.16
C ILE A 76 11.52 17.46 12.91
N THR A 77 12.29 16.68 13.68
CA THR A 77 13.76 16.73 13.65
C THR A 77 14.39 15.73 12.67
N ASN A 78 13.74 14.58 12.41
CA ASN A 78 14.27 13.49 11.57
C ASN A 78 13.53 13.35 10.21
N LYS A 79 13.11 14.48 9.62
CA LYS A 79 12.26 14.54 8.41
C LYS A 79 12.64 13.56 7.31
N LYS A 80 13.94 13.48 6.97
CA LYS A 80 14.46 12.60 5.92
C LYS A 80 14.16 11.11 6.19
N ALA A 81 14.27 10.67 7.44
CA ALA A 81 14.00 9.29 7.80
C ALA A 81 12.50 8.96 7.70
N LEU A 82 11.64 9.88 8.13
CA LEU A 82 10.18 9.73 7.99
C LEU A 82 9.74 9.72 6.53
N VAL A 83 10.26 10.63 5.70
CA VAL A 83 9.96 10.62 4.25
C VAL A 83 10.41 9.30 3.61
N ALA A 84 11.62 8.82 3.94
CA ALA A 84 12.09 7.53 3.44
C ALA A 84 11.19 6.36 3.89
N ALA A 85 10.71 6.38 5.13
CA ALA A 85 9.75 5.38 5.63
C ALA A 85 8.39 5.45 4.90
N ALA A 86 7.90 6.65 4.59
CA ALA A 86 6.67 6.84 3.83
C ALA A 86 6.78 6.33 2.37
N VAL A 87 7.93 6.56 1.73
CA VAL A 87 8.23 6.02 0.39
C VAL A 87 8.26 4.49 0.43
N ALA A 88 8.99 3.91 1.40
CA ALA A 88 9.03 2.46 1.57
C ALA A 88 7.64 1.87 1.86
N TYR A 89 6.83 2.56 2.67
CA TYR A 89 5.44 2.19 2.92
C TYR A 89 4.59 2.27 1.64
N ARG A 90 4.78 3.27 0.78
CA ARG A 90 4.07 3.36 -0.52
C ARG A 90 4.44 2.21 -1.46
N GLN A 91 5.69 1.76 -1.43
CA GLN A 91 6.20 0.64 -2.24
C GLN A 91 5.78 -0.72 -1.71
N HIS A 92 5.47 -0.82 -0.42
CA HIS A 92 5.14 -2.09 0.20
C HIS A 92 3.98 -2.81 -0.52
N ALA A 93 4.11 -4.12 -0.71
CA ALA A 93 3.05 -4.90 -1.32
C ALA A 93 1.81 -4.95 -0.41
N ARG A 94 0.63 -4.88 -1.03
CA ARG A 94 -0.65 -5.03 -0.34
C ARG A 94 -1.02 -6.51 -0.20
N ASN A 95 -1.84 -6.84 0.80
CA ASN A 95 -2.43 -8.18 0.94
C ASN A 95 -3.30 -8.47 -0.27
N ALA A 96 -3.23 -9.72 -0.72
CA ALA A 96 -4.06 -10.25 -1.78
C ALA A 96 -4.70 -11.56 -1.31
N ASP A 97 -5.99 -11.69 -1.59
CA ASP A 97 -6.83 -12.81 -1.15
C ASP A 97 -7.10 -13.76 -2.32
N ASP A 98 -7.14 -15.06 -2.03
CA ASP A 98 -7.59 -16.11 -2.94
C ASP A 98 -9.09 -15.95 -3.21
N ILE A 99 -9.43 -15.65 -4.46
CA ILE A 99 -10.81 -15.45 -4.89
C ILE A 99 -11.51 -16.76 -5.28
N GLY A 100 -10.82 -17.89 -5.17
CA GLY A 100 -11.32 -19.22 -5.52
C GLY A 100 -10.26 -20.05 -6.25
N ASP A 101 -10.24 -21.35 -5.96
CA ASP A 101 -9.40 -22.34 -6.66
C ASP A 101 -7.89 -22.04 -6.69
N GLY A 102 -7.39 -21.21 -5.75
CA GLY A 102 -5.97 -20.85 -5.67
C GLY A 102 -5.58 -19.65 -6.53
N VAL A 103 -6.55 -18.94 -7.10
CA VAL A 103 -6.32 -17.72 -7.87
C VAL A 103 -6.23 -16.54 -6.92
N VAL A 104 -5.07 -15.90 -6.88
CA VAL A 104 -4.84 -14.68 -6.09
C VAL A 104 -4.54 -13.55 -7.07
N PRO A 105 -5.45 -12.59 -7.30
CA PRO A 105 -5.21 -11.51 -8.24
C PRO A 105 -4.13 -10.56 -7.72
N SER A 106 -3.48 -9.86 -8.64
CA SER A 106 -2.67 -8.68 -8.35
C SER A 106 -3.54 -7.56 -7.75
N THR A 107 -2.92 -6.64 -7.03
CA THR A 107 -3.61 -5.47 -6.47
C THR A 107 -3.59 -4.30 -7.46
N PRO A 108 -4.72 -3.61 -7.70
CA PRO A 108 -4.78 -2.48 -8.63
C PRO A 108 -3.85 -1.33 -8.21
N TYR A 109 -3.34 -0.58 -9.19
CA TYR A 109 -2.54 0.61 -8.97
C TYR A 109 -3.41 1.86 -8.84
N CYS A 110 -3.06 2.71 -7.88
CA CYS A 110 -3.64 4.05 -7.80
C CYS A 110 -3.23 4.90 -9.01
N THR A 111 -4.22 5.46 -9.71
CA THR A 111 -4.01 6.34 -10.88
C THR A 111 -4.07 7.83 -10.54
N LYS A 112 -4.45 8.16 -9.30
CA LYS A 112 -4.46 9.52 -8.78
C LYS A 112 -3.01 10.02 -8.60
N ALA A 113 -2.74 11.26 -9.01
CA ALA A 113 -1.44 11.89 -8.74
C ALA A 113 -1.21 12.04 -7.22
N PRO A 114 0.00 11.75 -6.71
CA PRO A 114 0.31 11.97 -5.31
C PRO A 114 0.30 13.47 -4.98
N ARG A 115 -0.01 13.81 -3.73
CA ARG A 115 0.07 15.20 -3.27
C ARG A 115 1.51 15.63 -3.04
N ASN A 116 2.36 14.71 -2.60
CA ASN A 116 3.77 14.94 -2.33
C ASN A 116 4.64 14.42 -3.48
N PRO A 117 5.56 15.26 -4.02
CA PRO A 117 6.41 14.89 -5.15
C PRO A 117 7.36 13.73 -4.84
N GLU A 118 7.67 13.46 -3.57
CA GLU A 118 8.49 12.32 -3.16
C GLU A 118 7.85 10.96 -3.46
N LEU A 119 6.55 10.92 -3.81
CA LEU A 119 5.83 9.71 -4.22
C LEU A 119 5.62 9.63 -5.74
N GLU A 120 6.09 10.58 -6.53
CA GLU A 120 5.95 10.55 -7.99
C GLU A 120 6.61 9.29 -8.57
N GLY A 121 5.84 8.52 -9.34
CA GLY A 121 6.29 7.25 -9.92
C GLY A 121 6.42 6.10 -8.92
N ILE A 122 6.11 6.31 -7.63
CA ILE A 122 6.17 5.28 -6.61
C ILE A 122 4.81 4.57 -6.50
N VAL A 123 4.81 3.28 -6.80
CA VAL A 123 3.66 2.40 -6.71
C VAL A 123 3.91 1.24 -5.75
N ASN A 124 2.83 0.59 -5.30
CA ASN A 124 2.92 -0.61 -4.49
C ASN A 124 3.47 -1.75 -5.32
N GLU A 125 4.34 -2.55 -4.71
CA GLU A 125 4.76 -3.82 -5.25
C GLU A 125 3.58 -4.81 -5.28
N GLN A 126 3.76 -5.87 -6.05
CA GLN A 126 2.85 -7.02 -6.07
C GLN A 126 3.44 -8.14 -5.22
N LEU A 127 2.59 -8.87 -4.50
CA LEU A 127 3.05 -10.01 -3.71
C LEU A 127 3.58 -11.13 -4.61
N PRO A 128 4.66 -11.82 -4.23
CA PRO A 128 5.08 -13.03 -4.94
C PRO A 128 3.96 -14.08 -4.95
N GLY A 129 3.62 -14.58 -6.15
CA GLY A 129 2.60 -15.62 -6.32
C GLY A 129 1.19 -15.11 -6.63
N VAL A 130 0.98 -13.81 -6.78
CA VAL A 130 -0.23 -13.29 -7.42
C VAL A 130 -0.24 -13.60 -8.92
N ASP A 131 -1.43 -13.64 -9.50
CA ASP A 131 -1.66 -13.72 -10.94
C ASP A 131 -1.44 -12.33 -11.57
N PRO A 132 -0.42 -12.14 -12.42
CA PRO A 132 -0.19 -10.86 -13.09
C PRO A 132 -1.18 -10.58 -14.23
N GLY A 133 -2.02 -11.55 -14.60
CA GLY A 133 -3.08 -11.38 -15.60
C GLY A 133 -4.41 -10.87 -15.04
N LEU A 134 -4.57 -10.87 -13.72
CA LEU A 134 -5.81 -10.48 -13.04
C LEU A 134 -5.51 -9.46 -11.95
N TYR A 135 -6.31 -8.40 -11.87
CA TYR A 135 -6.20 -7.36 -10.86
C TYR A 135 -7.52 -7.17 -10.13
N GLY A 136 -7.48 -6.97 -8.81
CA GLY A 136 -8.65 -6.65 -8.00
C GLY A 136 -8.54 -7.13 -6.55
N GLY A 137 -9.68 -7.29 -5.88
CA GLY A 137 -9.73 -7.71 -4.48
C GLY A 137 -11.14 -7.75 -3.91
N PRO A 138 -11.32 -8.00 -2.61
CA PRO A 138 -12.64 -8.08 -1.97
C PRO A 138 -13.55 -6.86 -2.22
N ASN A 139 -12.97 -5.66 -2.34
CA ASN A 139 -13.70 -4.40 -2.53
C ASN A 139 -13.53 -3.82 -3.94
N GLU A 140 -12.83 -4.52 -4.84
CA GLU A 140 -12.49 -4.03 -6.18
C GLU A 140 -12.90 -5.09 -7.22
N PRO A 141 -13.49 -4.69 -8.37
CA PRO A 141 -13.82 -5.66 -9.42
C PRO A 141 -12.56 -6.40 -9.90
N ILE A 142 -12.71 -7.67 -10.25
CA ILE A 142 -11.64 -8.43 -10.91
C ILE A 142 -11.63 -8.03 -12.39
N VAL A 143 -10.50 -7.49 -12.84
CA VAL A 143 -10.28 -7.04 -14.22
C VAL A 143 -9.05 -7.74 -14.82
N ALA A 144 -9.02 -7.85 -16.14
CA ALA A 144 -7.87 -8.43 -16.83
C ALA A 144 -6.73 -7.40 -16.97
N PHE A 145 -5.48 -7.87 -17.01
CA PHE A 145 -4.36 -7.00 -17.36
C PHE A 145 -4.60 -6.31 -18.72
N GLY A 146 -4.39 -5.00 -18.76
CA GLY A 146 -4.68 -4.14 -19.90
C GLY A 146 -5.83 -3.16 -19.64
N GLU A 147 -6.61 -3.38 -18.59
CA GLU A 147 -7.67 -2.47 -18.14
C GLU A 147 -7.14 -1.33 -17.26
N ASP A 148 -8.01 -0.35 -16.97
CA ASP A 148 -7.66 0.78 -16.12
C ASP A 148 -7.21 0.30 -14.71
N GLY A 149 -6.09 0.83 -14.23
CA GLY A 149 -5.54 0.47 -12.92
C GLY A 149 -4.71 -0.81 -12.90
N THR A 150 -4.53 -1.52 -14.03
CA THR A 150 -3.60 -2.66 -14.11
C THR A 150 -2.17 -2.27 -14.45
N CYS A 151 -1.93 -0.99 -14.78
CA CYS A 151 -0.61 -0.40 -14.91
C CYS A 151 -0.47 0.86 -14.05
N PRO A 152 0.75 1.17 -13.55
CA PRO A 152 1.05 2.44 -12.92
C PRO A 152 0.66 3.63 -13.79
N ALA A 153 0.23 4.72 -13.16
CA ALA A 153 -0.09 5.95 -13.86
C ALA A 153 1.07 6.41 -14.75
N GLY A 154 0.77 6.75 -16.00
CA GLY A 154 1.76 7.20 -16.98
C GLY A 154 2.45 6.07 -17.76
N LEU A 155 2.20 4.80 -17.40
CA LEU A 155 2.65 3.64 -18.19
C LEU A 155 1.50 3.08 -19.03
N THR A 156 1.85 2.48 -20.16
CA THR A 156 0.91 1.82 -21.07
C THR A 156 1.06 0.29 -20.95
N PRO A 157 -0.05 -0.46 -20.80
CA PRO A 157 0.01 -1.91 -20.80
C PRO A 157 0.38 -2.46 -22.19
N ASP A 158 1.38 -3.33 -22.23
CA ASP A 158 1.66 -4.22 -23.35
C ASP A 158 1.10 -5.61 -23.01
N VAL A 159 -0.10 -5.89 -23.51
CA VAL A 159 -0.81 -7.16 -23.29
C VAL A 159 -0.13 -8.35 -23.96
N SER A 160 0.83 -8.13 -24.86
CA SER A 160 1.58 -9.22 -25.49
C SER A 160 2.71 -9.75 -24.60
N THR A 161 3.24 -8.89 -23.73
CA THR A 161 4.33 -9.20 -22.80
C THR A 161 3.87 -9.22 -21.34
N CYS A 162 2.62 -8.83 -21.06
CA CYS A 162 2.07 -8.59 -19.73
C CYS A 162 2.96 -7.62 -18.91
N SER A 163 3.42 -6.53 -19.54
CA SER A 163 4.28 -5.52 -18.91
C SER A 163 3.74 -4.11 -19.11
N CYS A 164 4.13 -3.19 -18.23
CA CYS A 164 3.79 -1.77 -18.35
C CYS A 164 5.04 -1.01 -18.82
N ASN A 165 4.90 -0.21 -19.89
CA ASN A 165 6.01 0.51 -20.53
C ASN A 165 5.73 2.02 -20.65
#